data_AF-K0YP95-F1
#
_entry.id   AF-K0YP95-F1
#
_cell.length_a   1.000
_cell.length_b   1.000
_cell.length_c   1.000
_cell.angle_alpha   90.00
_cell.angle_beta   90.00
_cell.angle_gamma   90.00
#
_symmetry.space_group_name_H-M   'P 1'
#
loop_
_entity.id
_entity.type
_entity.pdbx_description
1 polymer ?
#
loop_
_entity_poly.entity_id
_entity_poly.type
_entity_poly.pdbx_seq_one_letter_code
_entity_poly.pdbx_strand_id
1 'polypeptide(L)'
;MRRKFGIGDAVAWALAAIVLVWAVAPMGIDLGGFGKAGVAGTNRPGSILDAFKSNQKVLQEIPNTTFAQTVKNLPVRQGRPAERYNRRKFGQRWADEDRNGCDTRNDILARDMRQVTYKPGTRNCVVLSGVLQDPYTGKVINFVRGNRTSEAVQIDHVVALADAWASGADKWDGPRRQKFANDPLNLLAVDGPANQAKSAYAADRWLPPDADYRCAYVARQVRIKQVWGLTVTADEQRTMALTASECPSQQLPAGPTLALAH
;
A
#
# COMPACT_ATOMS: atom_id res chain seq x y z
N MET A 1 -26.03 -24.55 52.76
CA MET A 1 -26.62 -24.23 51.44
C MET A 1 -26.48 -25.44 50.53
N ARG A 2 -27.56 -25.76 49.79
CA ARG A 2 -27.81 -27.05 49.12
C ARG A 2 -27.02 -27.22 47.81
N ARG A 3 -26.48 -28.43 47.58
CA ARG A 3 -26.01 -28.96 46.28
C ARG A 3 -27.21 -29.40 45.43
N LYS A 4 -27.12 -29.24 44.10
CA LYS A 4 -27.69 -30.16 43.09
C LYS A 4 -26.82 -30.17 41.82
N PHE A 5 -26.20 -31.31 41.55
CA PHE A 5 -25.71 -31.72 40.23
C PHE A 5 -26.78 -32.64 39.63
N GLY A 6 -27.11 -32.44 38.35
CA GLY A 6 -28.03 -33.28 37.58
C GLY A 6 -27.26 -34.29 36.74
N ILE A 7 -27.66 -35.56 36.87
CA ILE A 7 -27.22 -36.74 36.13
C ILE A 7 -28.27 -37.02 35.04
N GLY A 8 -27.84 -37.43 33.85
CA GLY A 8 -28.71 -37.92 32.78
C GLY A 8 -27.97 -38.20 31.47
N ASP A 9 -27.21 -39.30 31.47
CA ASP A 9 -27.01 -40.34 30.41
C ASP A 9 -26.89 -39.87 28.94
N ALA A 10 -25.75 -39.98 28.24
CA ALA A 10 -25.01 -41.17 27.77
C ALA A 10 -25.73 -42.01 26.67
N VAL A 11 -24.92 -42.61 25.78
CA VAL A 11 -25.22 -43.53 24.64
C VAL A 11 -25.23 -42.81 23.28
N ALA A 12 -24.22 -42.81 22.41
CA ALA A 12 -23.26 -43.80 21.86
C ALA A 12 -23.79 -44.67 20.69
N TRP A 13 -22.96 -44.74 19.64
CA TRP A 13 -22.92 -45.65 18.47
C TRP A 13 -23.88 -45.35 17.30
N ALA A 14 -23.61 -45.66 16.02
CA ALA A 14 -22.43 -45.85 15.16
C ALA A 14 -22.95 -46.12 13.73
N LEU A 15 -22.04 -46.02 12.76
CA LEU A 15 -22.16 -46.19 11.30
C LEU A 15 -22.95 -47.42 10.78
N ALA A 16 -23.61 -47.28 9.62
CA ALA A 16 -23.56 -48.25 8.50
C ALA A 16 -24.23 -47.71 7.23
N ALA A 17 -23.51 -47.79 6.11
CA ALA A 17 -24.02 -47.62 4.74
C ALA A 17 -24.63 -48.92 4.22
N ILE A 18 -25.59 -48.87 3.29
CA ILE A 18 -25.81 -49.88 2.23
C ILE A 18 -26.54 -49.22 1.04
N VAL A 19 -25.97 -49.47 -0.13
CA VAL A 19 -26.43 -49.12 -1.49
C VAL A 19 -27.54 -50.07 -1.92
N LEU A 20 -28.56 -49.56 -2.62
CA LEU A 20 -29.39 -50.39 -3.49
C LEU A 20 -29.76 -49.63 -4.77
N VAL A 21 -29.17 -50.11 -5.86
CA VAL A 21 -29.45 -49.76 -7.26
C VAL A 21 -30.75 -50.44 -7.68
N TRP A 22 -31.64 -49.70 -8.34
CA TRP A 22 -32.61 -50.27 -9.27
C TRP A 22 -32.61 -49.45 -10.56
N ALA A 23 -32.24 -50.11 -11.65
CA ALA A 23 -32.33 -49.61 -13.01
C ALA A 23 -33.51 -50.29 -13.70
N VAL A 24 -34.52 -49.53 -14.14
CA VAL A 24 -35.37 -49.86 -15.29
C VAL A 24 -35.91 -48.54 -15.88
N ALA A 25 -35.51 -48.22 -17.12
CA ALA A 25 -36.25 -47.37 -18.07
C ALA A 25 -36.95 -48.31 -19.09
N PRO A 26 -37.79 -47.89 -20.08
CA PRO A 26 -38.17 -46.53 -20.50
C PRO A 26 -39.67 -46.38 -20.92
N MET A 27 -40.09 -45.15 -21.27
CA MET A 27 -40.94 -44.75 -22.43
C MET A 27 -41.83 -43.54 -22.12
N GLY A 28 -41.72 -42.49 -22.94
CA GLY A 28 -42.60 -41.32 -22.91
C GLY A 28 -41.95 -40.12 -23.59
N ILE A 29 -42.13 -40.03 -24.90
CA ILE A 29 -41.80 -38.86 -25.73
C ILE A 29 -42.82 -37.76 -25.40
N ASP A 30 -42.36 -36.55 -25.07
CA ASP A 30 -43.14 -35.33 -25.30
C ASP A 30 -42.34 -34.40 -26.23
N LEU A 31 -42.97 -34.12 -27.37
CA LEU A 31 -42.54 -33.23 -28.43
C LEU A 31 -43.33 -31.93 -28.27
N GLY A 32 -42.72 -30.87 -27.77
CA GLY A 32 -43.37 -29.56 -27.86
C GLY A 32 -42.82 -28.48 -26.94
N GLY A 33 -41.94 -27.64 -27.51
CA GLY A 33 -41.95 -26.21 -27.20
C GLY A 33 -41.41 -25.77 -25.84
N PHE A 34 -40.08 -25.65 -25.74
CA PHE A 34 -39.50 -24.51 -25.01
C PHE A 34 -38.45 -23.86 -25.90
N GLY A 35 -38.72 -22.59 -26.20
CA GLY A 35 -37.98 -21.79 -27.15
C GLY A 35 -36.51 -21.59 -26.76
N LYS A 36 -35.76 -21.14 -27.76
CA LYS A 36 -34.44 -20.55 -27.64
C LYS A 36 -34.44 -19.47 -26.55
N ALA A 37 -34.14 -19.83 -25.31
CA ALA A 37 -33.61 -18.90 -24.34
C ALA A 37 -32.15 -18.66 -24.73
N GLY A 38 -31.91 -17.56 -25.45
CA GLY A 38 -30.57 -17.03 -25.61
C GLY A 38 -29.93 -16.89 -24.24
N VAL A 39 -28.79 -17.57 -24.05
CA VAL A 39 -27.97 -17.38 -22.86
C VAL A 39 -27.47 -15.94 -22.91
N ALA A 40 -28.15 -15.08 -22.16
CA ALA A 40 -27.69 -13.76 -21.82
C ALA A 40 -26.28 -13.86 -21.23
N GLY A 41 -25.38 -13.01 -21.75
CA GLY A 41 -23.95 -13.06 -21.50
C GLY A 41 -23.60 -13.20 -20.02
N THR A 42 -23.00 -14.33 -19.67
CA THR A 42 -22.21 -14.45 -18.46
C THR A 42 -20.98 -13.56 -18.64
N ASN A 43 -20.86 -12.49 -17.84
CA ASN A 43 -19.61 -11.76 -17.66
C ASN A 43 -18.55 -12.77 -17.17
N ARG A 44 -17.77 -13.31 -18.11
CA ARG A 44 -16.55 -14.05 -17.79
C ARG A 44 -15.55 -13.03 -17.24
N PRO A 45 -14.89 -13.28 -16.09
CA PRO A 45 -13.69 -12.54 -15.77
C PRO A 45 -12.74 -12.68 -16.95
N GLY A 46 -12.28 -11.54 -17.49
CA GLY A 46 -11.43 -11.51 -18.68
C GLY A 46 -10.24 -12.44 -18.51
N SER A 47 -9.83 -13.11 -19.61
CA SER A 47 -8.69 -14.02 -19.54
C SER A 47 -7.45 -13.27 -19.07
N ILE A 48 -6.49 -13.96 -18.46
CA ILE A 48 -5.19 -13.38 -18.08
C ILE A 48 -4.57 -12.63 -19.27
N LEU A 49 -4.73 -13.15 -20.49
CA LEU A 49 -4.31 -12.51 -21.74
C LEU A 49 -5.01 -11.16 -22.00
N ASP A 50 -6.29 -11.03 -21.66
CA ASP A 50 -7.04 -9.78 -21.85
C ASP A 50 -6.60 -8.71 -20.83
N ALA A 51 -6.33 -9.10 -19.59
CA ALA A 51 -5.76 -8.22 -18.58
C ALA A 51 -4.36 -7.72 -18.99
N PHE A 52 -3.51 -8.63 -19.49
CA PHE A 52 -2.18 -8.26 -20.03
C PHE A 52 -2.29 -7.30 -21.22
N LYS A 53 -3.14 -7.61 -22.21
CA LYS A 53 -3.38 -6.73 -23.37
C LYS A 53 -3.92 -5.36 -22.94
N SER A 54 -4.82 -5.32 -21.97
CA SER A 54 -5.35 -4.07 -21.41
C SER A 54 -4.24 -3.23 -20.79
N ASN A 55 -3.35 -3.84 -19.99
CA ASN A 55 -2.25 -3.12 -19.38
C ASN A 55 -1.26 -2.58 -20.43
N GLN A 56 -0.95 -3.40 -21.43
CA GLN A 56 -0.06 -3.02 -22.53
C GLN A 56 -0.63 -1.87 -23.36
N LYS A 57 -1.95 -1.86 -23.61
CA LYS A 57 -2.64 -0.76 -24.28
C LYS A 57 -2.56 0.53 -23.47
N VAL A 58 -2.85 0.49 -22.16
CA VAL A 58 -2.71 1.67 -21.29
C VAL A 58 -1.30 2.27 -21.39
N LEU A 59 -0.26 1.43 -21.32
CA LEU A 59 1.14 1.87 -21.40
C LEU A 59 1.57 2.39 -22.79
N GLN A 60 0.81 2.10 -23.85
CA GLN A 60 1.05 2.64 -25.19
C GLN A 60 0.38 4.00 -25.39
N GLU A 61 -0.70 4.27 -24.67
CA GLU A 61 -1.53 5.49 -24.81
C GLU A 61 -1.17 6.59 -23.80
N ILE A 62 -0.29 6.32 -22.83
CA ILE A 62 0.16 7.34 -21.87
C ILE A 62 0.87 8.52 -22.55
N PRO A 63 0.75 9.74 -21.99
CA PRO A 63 1.38 10.93 -22.55
C PRO A 63 2.91 10.85 -22.50
N ASN A 64 3.60 11.59 -23.35
CA ASN A 64 5.07 11.63 -23.37
C ASN A 64 5.67 12.59 -22.32
N THR A 65 5.21 12.49 -21.07
CA THR A 65 5.74 13.28 -19.94
C THR A 65 6.82 12.50 -19.19
N THR A 66 7.70 13.19 -18.46
CA THR A 66 8.72 12.53 -17.64
C THR A 66 8.12 11.58 -16.61
N PHE A 67 6.97 11.94 -16.03
CA PHE A 67 6.25 11.08 -15.08
C PHE A 67 5.78 9.79 -15.75
N ALA A 68 5.04 9.89 -16.86
CA ALA A 68 4.52 8.74 -17.60
C ALA A 68 5.64 7.84 -18.15
N GLN A 69 6.71 8.42 -18.72
CA GLN A 69 7.85 7.63 -19.20
C GLN A 69 8.58 6.92 -18.07
N THR A 70 8.65 7.53 -16.88
CA THR A 70 9.24 6.86 -15.72
C THR A 70 8.40 5.67 -15.28
N VAL A 71 7.06 5.78 -15.26
CA VAL A 71 6.16 4.64 -14.98
C VAL A 71 6.42 3.50 -15.95
N LYS A 72 6.47 3.80 -17.26
CA LYS A 72 6.70 2.80 -18.31
C LYS A 72 8.01 2.04 -18.14
N ASN A 73 9.05 2.71 -17.63
CA ASN A 73 10.38 2.16 -17.44
C ASN A 73 10.57 1.44 -16.10
N LEU A 74 9.58 1.44 -15.20
CA LEU A 74 9.67 0.66 -13.96
C LEU A 74 9.64 -0.85 -14.29
N PRO A 75 10.55 -1.65 -13.71
CA PRO A 75 10.59 -3.08 -13.96
C PRO A 75 9.36 -3.76 -13.33
N VAL A 76 8.64 -4.54 -14.14
CA VAL A 76 7.43 -5.26 -13.70
C VAL A 76 7.80 -6.66 -13.23
N ARG A 77 7.20 -7.11 -12.12
CA ARG A 77 7.25 -8.51 -11.68
C ARG A 77 5.87 -9.04 -11.32
N GLN A 78 5.78 -10.36 -11.14
CA GLN A 78 4.63 -10.97 -10.48
C GLN A 78 4.58 -10.56 -9.00
N GLY A 79 3.38 -10.23 -8.52
CA GLY A 79 3.14 -9.91 -7.11
C GLY A 79 3.58 -11.08 -6.24
N ARG A 80 4.24 -10.78 -5.12
CA ARG A 80 4.63 -11.78 -4.13
C ARG A 80 4.34 -11.29 -2.72
N PRO A 81 4.00 -12.19 -1.78
CA PRO A 81 3.94 -11.83 -0.37
C PRO A 81 5.31 -11.33 0.12
N ALA A 82 5.29 -10.47 1.14
CA ALA A 82 6.50 -10.04 1.83
C ALA A 82 7.03 -11.13 2.78
N GLU A 83 7.27 -12.34 2.27
CA GLU A 83 7.77 -13.46 3.07
C GLU A 83 9.08 -13.12 3.79
N ARG A 84 9.21 -13.57 5.04
CA ARG A 84 10.40 -13.34 5.89
C ARG A 84 10.74 -11.86 6.08
N TYR A 85 9.80 -10.97 5.78
CA TYR A 85 9.88 -9.56 6.11
C TYR A 85 9.98 -9.40 7.62
N ASN A 86 10.94 -8.57 8.04
CA ASN A 86 11.05 -8.12 9.41
C ASN A 86 11.51 -6.67 9.36
N ARG A 87 10.73 -5.76 9.96
CA ARG A 87 11.02 -4.33 9.98
C ARG A 87 12.42 -4.01 10.53
N ARG A 88 12.93 -4.82 11.47
CA ARG A 88 14.28 -4.64 12.04
C ARG A 88 15.40 -4.81 11.03
N LYS A 89 15.16 -5.46 9.88
CA LYS A 89 16.16 -5.56 8.80
C LYS A 89 16.41 -4.23 8.08
N PHE A 90 15.58 -3.22 8.31
CA PHE A 90 15.78 -1.86 7.82
C PHE A 90 16.59 -0.98 8.78
N GLY A 91 17.34 -1.59 9.71
CA GLY A 91 18.29 -0.89 10.55
C GLY A 91 17.63 -0.02 11.62
N GLN A 92 18.38 0.99 12.07
CA GLN A 92 17.91 1.92 13.09
C GLN A 92 16.76 2.76 12.55
N ARG A 93 15.68 2.81 13.33
CA ARG A 93 14.52 3.65 13.04
C ARG A 93 14.87 5.10 13.39
N TRP A 94 14.61 6.01 12.45
CA TRP A 94 14.92 7.44 12.59
C TRP A 94 16.42 7.67 12.80
N ALA A 95 17.23 7.01 11.98
CA ALA A 95 18.67 7.19 12.00
C ALA A 95 19.03 8.56 11.45
N ASP A 96 19.92 9.27 12.13
CA ASP A 96 20.53 10.51 11.65
C ASP A 96 21.50 10.20 10.50
N GLU A 97 20.96 9.97 9.29
CA GLU A 97 21.73 9.56 8.10
C GLU A 97 22.57 10.71 7.51
N ASP A 98 22.15 11.96 7.70
CA ASP A 98 22.86 13.16 7.23
C ASP A 98 23.78 13.78 8.30
N ARG A 99 23.72 13.26 9.53
CA ARG A 99 24.57 13.64 10.66
C ARG A 99 24.40 15.10 11.06
N ASN A 100 23.19 15.61 10.93
CA ASN A 100 22.83 16.96 11.35
C ASN A 100 22.64 17.08 12.89
N GLY A 101 22.57 15.94 13.60
CA GLY A 101 22.38 15.84 15.05
C GLY A 101 20.94 15.66 15.51
N CYS A 102 20.00 15.60 14.58
CA CYS A 102 18.57 15.39 14.76
C CYS A 102 18.19 14.00 14.24
N ASP A 103 17.15 13.39 14.82
CA ASP A 103 16.62 12.14 14.26
C ASP A 103 15.71 12.43 13.06
N THR A 104 15.67 11.51 12.09
CA THR A 104 14.89 11.70 10.85
C THR A 104 13.42 12.01 11.12
N ARG A 105 12.85 11.48 12.22
CA ARG A 105 11.44 11.75 12.52
C ARG A 105 11.24 13.23 12.77
N ASN A 106 12.09 13.86 13.57
CA ASN A 106 11.96 15.28 13.84
C ASN A 106 12.29 16.13 12.61
N ASP A 107 13.21 15.69 11.75
CA ASP A 107 13.50 16.39 10.50
C ASP A 107 12.27 16.41 9.58
N ILE A 108 11.57 15.27 9.47
CA ILE A 108 10.33 15.20 8.67
C ILE A 108 9.21 16.00 9.31
N LEU A 109 9.08 16.00 10.65
CA LEU A 109 8.10 16.85 11.34
C LEU A 109 8.40 18.34 11.09
N ALA A 110 9.67 18.75 11.19
CA ALA A 110 10.08 20.13 10.96
C ALA A 110 9.85 20.57 9.50
N ARG A 111 10.12 19.68 8.54
CA ARG A 111 9.90 19.91 7.11
C ARG A 111 8.42 20.04 6.75
N ASP A 112 7.58 19.17 7.29
CA ASP A 112 6.19 19.01 6.84
C ASP A 112 5.19 19.86 7.64
N MET A 113 5.58 20.36 8.82
CA MET A 113 4.71 21.20 9.65
C MET A 113 5.03 22.69 9.50
N ARG A 114 4.00 23.51 9.71
CA ARG A 114 4.15 24.96 9.89
C ARG A 114 4.10 25.30 11.38
N GLN A 115 4.54 26.51 11.74
CA GLN A 115 4.47 27.03 13.11
C GLN A 115 5.12 26.08 14.14
N VAL A 116 6.27 25.51 13.77
CA VAL A 116 6.98 24.51 14.56
C VAL A 116 7.57 25.15 15.81
N THR A 117 7.35 24.50 16.97
CA THR A 117 8.03 24.84 18.22
C THR A 117 8.98 23.72 18.62
N TYR A 118 10.21 24.09 18.97
CA TYR A 118 11.25 23.14 19.36
C TYR A 118 11.45 23.08 20.87
N LYS A 119 11.94 21.95 21.36
CA LYS A 119 12.36 21.80 22.75
C LYS A 119 13.62 22.65 23.01
N PRO A 120 13.63 23.53 24.02
CA PRO A 120 14.81 24.28 24.39
C PRO A 120 16.02 23.38 24.67
N GLY A 121 17.22 23.84 24.29
CA GLY A 121 18.46 23.10 24.48
C GLY A 121 18.69 21.94 23.51
N THR A 122 17.86 21.78 22.47
CA THR A 122 18.00 20.69 21.48
C THR A 122 18.53 21.13 20.12
N ARG A 123 19.00 22.38 19.98
CA ARG A 123 19.46 22.95 18.69
C ARG A 123 18.42 22.76 17.56
N ASN A 124 17.15 23.01 17.88
CA ASN A 124 16.01 22.81 16.97
C ASN A 124 15.81 21.37 16.46
N CYS A 125 16.28 20.35 17.19
CA CYS A 125 16.11 18.95 16.78
C CYS A 125 14.85 18.28 17.30
N VAL A 126 14.23 18.76 18.39
CA VAL A 126 13.07 18.06 18.97
C VAL A 126 11.82 18.90 18.79
N VAL A 127 10.97 18.50 17.85
CA VAL A 127 9.67 19.15 17.60
C VAL A 127 8.71 18.82 18.76
N LEU A 128 8.18 19.87 19.39
CA LEU A 128 7.18 19.81 20.45
C LEU A 128 5.77 20.07 19.93
N SER A 129 5.60 20.94 18.94
CA SER A 129 4.30 21.22 18.34
C SER A 129 4.44 21.80 16.93
N GLY A 130 3.36 21.76 16.17
CA GLY A 130 3.26 22.34 14.83
C GLY A 130 1.87 22.14 14.23
N VAL A 131 1.64 22.70 13.07
CA VAL A 131 0.39 22.56 12.30
C VAL A 131 0.69 21.78 11.02
N LEU A 132 0.11 20.59 10.90
CA LEU A 132 0.20 19.77 9.70
C LEU A 132 -1.00 20.06 8.79
N GLN A 133 -0.75 20.43 7.55
CA GLN A 133 -1.74 20.31 6.47
C GLN A 133 -1.57 18.90 5.90
N ASP A 134 -2.40 17.96 6.38
CA ASP A 134 -2.23 16.54 6.09
C ASP A 134 -2.52 16.25 4.62
N PRO A 135 -1.52 15.76 3.86
CA PRO A 135 -1.70 15.53 2.43
C PRO A 135 -2.57 14.28 2.14
N TYR A 136 -2.78 13.38 3.09
CA TYR A 136 -3.55 12.17 2.83
C TYR A 136 -5.06 12.41 2.93
N THR A 137 -5.50 13.27 3.83
CA THR A 137 -6.92 13.50 4.12
C THR A 137 -7.37 14.93 3.83
N GLY A 138 -6.46 15.85 3.50
CA GLY A 138 -6.74 17.27 3.32
C GLY A 138 -7.04 18.03 4.63
N LYS A 139 -6.96 17.35 5.78
CA LYS A 139 -7.29 17.93 7.09
C LYS A 139 -6.13 18.76 7.64
N VAL A 140 -6.48 19.77 8.44
CA VAL A 140 -5.50 20.46 9.29
C VAL A 140 -5.43 19.78 10.65
N ILE A 141 -4.23 19.38 11.07
CA ILE A 141 -3.98 18.69 12.34
C ILE A 141 -3.02 19.52 13.19
N ASN A 142 -3.47 19.91 14.39
CA ASN A 142 -2.62 20.54 15.39
C ASN A 142 -1.83 19.47 16.14
N PHE A 143 -0.55 19.36 15.83
CA PHE A 143 0.34 18.41 16.48
C PHE A 143 0.89 18.99 17.79
N VAL A 144 0.76 18.22 18.86
CA VAL A 144 1.49 18.41 20.11
C VAL A 144 2.16 17.10 20.49
N ARG A 145 3.44 17.12 20.84
CA ARG A 145 4.16 15.93 21.26
C ARG A 145 3.55 15.40 22.56
N GLY A 146 3.06 14.17 22.53
CA GLY A 146 2.45 13.50 23.68
C GLY A 146 1.41 12.47 23.26
N ASN A 147 0.88 11.71 24.21
CA ASN A 147 0.02 10.55 23.91
C ASN A 147 -1.24 10.86 23.10
N ARG A 148 -1.75 12.10 23.13
CA ARG A 148 -2.99 12.47 22.44
C ARG A 148 -2.82 12.65 20.93
N THR A 149 -1.71 13.24 20.49
CA THR A 149 -1.53 13.67 19.09
C THR A 149 -0.28 13.08 18.43
N SER A 150 0.63 12.47 19.19
CA SER A 150 1.77 11.73 18.61
C SER A 150 1.35 10.52 17.78
N GLU A 151 0.20 9.92 18.10
CA GLU A 151 -0.38 8.83 17.30
C GLU A 151 -1.25 9.35 16.15
N ALA A 152 -1.80 10.56 16.30
CA ALA A 152 -2.59 11.25 15.29
C ALA A 152 -1.72 11.73 14.11
N VAL A 153 -0.44 12.05 14.34
CA VAL A 153 0.53 12.32 13.27
C VAL A 153 1.64 11.26 13.26
N GLN A 154 1.68 10.50 12.17
CA GLN A 154 2.70 9.47 11.94
C GLN A 154 3.65 9.91 10.83
N ILE A 155 4.86 9.35 10.83
CA ILE A 155 5.75 9.47 9.68
C ILE A 155 5.55 8.20 8.86
N ASP A 156 4.91 8.34 7.71
CA ASP A 156 4.68 7.24 6.78
C ASP A 156 5.91 7.00 5.92
N HIS A 157 6.12 5.73 5.59
CA HIS A 157 6.95 5.29 4.47
C HIS A 157 6.05 5.24 3.22
N VAL A 158 6.14 6.26 2.37
CA VAL A 158 5.24 6.45 1.20
C VAL A 158 5.20 5.19 0.34
N VAL A 159 6.37 4.59 0.06
CA VAL A 159 6.50 3.17 -0.27
C VAL A 159 6.77 2.41 1.03
N ALA A 160 5.78 1.64 1.47
CA ALA A 160 5.84 0.93 2.75
C ALA A 160 7.03 -0.04 2.80
N LEU A 161 7.66 -0.21 3.96
CA LEU A 161 8.84 -1.08 4.09
C LEU A 161 8.57 -2.54 3.70
N ALA A 162 7.35 -3.05 3.94
CA ALA A 162 6.95 -4.38 3.52
C ALA A 162 6.71 -4.47 2.00
N ASP A 163 6.17 -3.43 1.37
CA ASP A 163 6.08 -3.33 -0.09
C ASP A 163 7.49 -3.25 -0.70
N ALA A 164 8.38 -2.41 -0.17
CA ALA A 164 9.78 -2.33 -0.58
C ALA A 164 10.47 -3.71 -0.51
N TRP A 165 10.24 -4.47 0.57
CA TRP A 165 10.73 -5.84 0.70
C TRP A 165 10.19 -6.75 -0.42
N ALA A 166 8.87 -6.75 -0.63
CA ALA A 166 8.22 -7.51 -1.69
C ALA A 166 8.65 -7.07 -3.11
N SER A 167 9.11 -5.83 -3.27
CA SER A 167 9.53 -5.21 -4.54
C SER A 167 11.06 -5.10 -4.72
N GLY A 168 11.87 -5.76 -3.89
CA GLY A 168 13.30 -6.01 -4.15
C GLY A 168 14.28 -5.67 -3.03
N ALA A 169 13.83 -4.98 -1.97
CA ALA A 169 14.69 -4.60 -0.85
C ALA A 169 15.16 -5.80 0.01
N ASP A 170 14.57 -6.97 -0.18
CA ASP A 170 15.02 -8.23 0.43
C ASP A 170 16.44 -8.63 -0.02
N LYS A 171 16.84 -8.20 -1.23
CA LYS A 171 18.17 -8.47 -1.81
C LYS A 171 19.23 -7.45 -1.43
N TRP A 172 18.84 -6.33 -0.82
CA TRP A 172 19.79 -5.29 -0.42
C TRP A 172 20.62 -5.73 0.79
N ASP A 173 21.72 -5.03 1.04
CA ASP A 173 22.42 -5.14 2.31
C ASP A 173 21.70 -4.33 3.41
N GLY A 174 22.15 -4.48 4.65
CA GLY A 174 21.60 -3.74 5.81
C GLY A 174 21.68 -2.21 5.65
N PRO A 175 22.86 -1.65 5.33
CA PRO A 175 23.03 -0.21 5.17
C PRO A 175 22.12 0.41 4.11
N ARG A 176 21.95 -0.23 2.94
CA ARG A 176 21.05 0.29 1.89
C ARG A 176 19.59 0.28 2.34
N ARG A 177 19.14 -0.75 3.07
CA ARG A 177 17.79 -0.75 3.66
C ARG A 177 17.61 0.34 4.70
N GLN A 178 18.61 0.61 5.53
CA GLN A 178 18.54 1.69 6.52
C GLN A 178 18.42 3.05 5.86
N LYS A 179 19.23 3.32 4.83
CA LYS A 179 19.12 4.56 4.04
C LYS A 179 17.73 4.72 3.42
N PHE A 180 17.18 3.67 2.82
CA PHE A 180 15.82 3.71 2.28
C PHE A 180 14.75 4.01 3.35
N ALA A 181 14.89 3.45 4.55
CA ALA A 181 13.95 3.66 5.65
C ALA A 181 14.04 5.05 6.29
N ASN A 182 15.13 5.79 6.05
CA ASN A 182 15.34 7.13 6.58
C ASN A 182 15.47 8.19 5.47
N ASP A 183 15.18 7.83 4.20
CA ASP A 183 15.23 8.74 3.06
C ASP A 183 14.04 9.72 3.09
N PRO A 184 14.26 11.04 3.17
CA PRO A 184 13.18 12.02 3.18
C PRO A 184 12.27 11.97 1.96
N LEU A 185 12.74 11.47 0.81
CA LEU A 185 11.90 11.25 -0.37
C LEU A 185 10.81 10.20 -0.08
N ASN A 186 11.11 9.19 0.73
CA ASN A 186 10.19 8.11 1.12
C ASN A 186 9.45 8.40 2.43
N LEU A 187 9.66 9.54 3.08
CA LEU A 187 9.04 9.87 4.36
C LEU A 187 8.10 11.07 4.26
N LEU A 188 6.96 11.00 4.96
CA LEU A 188 5.96 12.06 5.00
C LEU A 188 5.24 12.07 6.35
N ALA A 189 5.08 13.25 6.97
CA ALA A 189 4.19 13.40 8.11
C ALA A 189 2.73 13.40 7.64
N VAL A 190 1.92 12.50 8.21
CA VAL A 190 0.53 12.27 7.77
C VAL A 190 -0.40 11.91 8.93
N ASP A 191 -1.71 11.97 8.68
CA ASP A 191 -2.76 11.46 9.55
C ASP A 191 -2.56 9.96 9.89
N GLY A 192 -2.58 9.64 11.18
CA GLY A 192 -2.32 8.31 11.72
C GLY A 192 -3.33 7.27 11.25
N PRO A 193 -4.65 7.48 11.39
CA PRO A 193 -5.68 6.60 10.84
C PRO A 193 -5.55 6.35 9.33
N ALA A 194 -5.30 7.39 8.53
CA ALA A 194 -5.09 7.23 7.09
C ALA A 194 -3.86 6.35 6.78
N ASN A 195 -2.76 6.55 7.51
CA ASN A 195 -1.57 5.72 7.38
C ASN A 195 -1.81 4.26 7.80
N GLN A 196 -2.61 4.03 8.84
CA GLN A 196 -3.00 2.68 9.26
C GLN A 196 -3.87 1.99 8.20
N ALA A 197 -4.81 2.73 7.58
CA ALA A 197 -5.62 2.24 6.48
C ALA A 197 -4.76 1.89 5.24
N LYS A 198 -3.74 2.71 4.94
CA LYS A 198 -2.74 2.43 3.89
C LYS A 198 -1.99 1.13 4.15
N SER A 199 -1.62 0.83 5.40
CA SER A 199 -0.89 -0.39 5.75
C SER A 199 0.36 -0.58 4.86
N ALA A 200 0.52 -1.76 4.26
CA ALA A 200 1.56 -2.08 3.29
C ALA A 200 1.04 -2.12 1.84
N TYR A 201 -0.08 -1.44 1.55
CA TYR A 201 -0.65 -1.40 0.22
C TYR A 201 0.20 -0.56 -0.74
N ALA A 202 0.34 -1.05 -1.97
CA ALA A 202 0.89 -0.33 -3.10
C ALA A 202 -0.20 0.54 -3.76
N ALA A 203 0.18 1.35 -4.75
CA ALA A 203 -0.70 2.36 -5.36
C ALA A 203 -1.97 1.79 -6.00
N ASP A 204 -1.97 0.52 -6.43
CA ASP A 204 -3.15 -0.19 -6.97
C ASP A 204 -4.20 -0.54 -5.91
N ARG A 205 -3.79 -0.65 -4.65
CA ARG A 205 -4.67 -1.09 -3.56
C ARG A 205 -5.05 0.02 -2.59
N TRP A 206 -4.27 1.10 -2.55
CA TRP A 206 -4.58 2.26 -1.73
C TRP A 206 -4.07 3.55 -2.39
N LEU A 207 -4.94 4.55 -2.43
CA LEU A 207 -4.60 5.94 -2.76
C LEU A 207 -5.14 6.84 -1.64
N PRO A 208 -4.53 8.01 -1.41
CA PRO A 208 -5.03 9.01 -0.48
C PRO A 208 -6.53 9.30 -0.67
N PRO A 209 -7.30 9.36 0.43
CA PRO A 209 -8.67 9.85 0.40
C PRO A 209 -8.79 11.24 -0.22
N ASP A 210 -7.83 12.13 0.04
CA ASP A 210 -7.72 13.41 -0.64
C ASP A 210 -7.32 13.21 -2.12
N ALA A 211 -8.27 13.49 -3.02
CA ALA A 211 -8.08 13.30 -4.44
C ALA A 211 -7.03 14.26 -5.03
N ASP A 212 -6.94 15.48 -4.49
CA ASP A 212 -6.03 16.52 -4.99
C ASP A 212 -4.56 16.14 -4.78
N TYR A 213 -4.28 15.29 -3.79
CA TYR A 213 -2.92 14.81 -3.51
C TYR A 213 -2.52 13.54 -4.30
N ARG A 214 -3.45 12.85 -4.98
CA ARG A 214 -3.16 11.55 -5.61
C ARG A 214 -2.07 11.63 -6.68
N CYS A 215 -2.07 12.69 -7.49
CA CYS A 215 -1.01 12.91 -8.49
C CYS A 215 0.37 12.96 -7.84
N ALA A 216 0.54 13.77 -6.79
CA ALA A 216 1.80 13.93 -6.08
C ALA A 216 2.21 12.66 -5.33
N TYR A 217 1.26 11.95 -4.73
CA TYR A 217 1.48 10.67 -4.06
C TYR A 217 2.03 9.61 -5.02
N VAL A 218 1.39 9.42 -6.16
CA VAL A 218 1.81 8.42 -7.15
C VAL A 218 3.12 8.83 -7.82
N ALA A 219 3.31 10.11 -8.16
CA ALA A 219 4.58 10.61 -8.69
C ALA A 219 5.74 10.38 -7.71
N ARG A 220 5.51 10.59 -6.41
CA ARG A 220 6.51 10.29 -5.37
C ARG A 220 6.80 8.79 -5.28
N GLN A 221 5.79 7.91 -5.27
CA GLN A 221 6.03 6.46 -5.30
C GLN A 221 6.84 6.01 -6.52
N VAL A 222 6.49 6.51 -7.71
CA VAL A 222 7.20 6.22 -8.95
C VAL A 222 8.66 6.65 -8.88
N ARG A 223 8.91 7.85 -8.35
CA ARG A 223 10.27 8.36 -8.15
C ARG A 223 11.05 7.51 -7.14
N ILE A 224 10.45 7.14 -6.02
CA ILE A 224 11.08 6.26 -5.01
C ILE A 224 11.45 4.93 -5.65
N LYS A 225 10.52 4.28 -6.35
CA LYS A 225 10.77 2.98 -6.98
C LYS A 225 11.84 3.07 -8.06
N GLN A 226 11.84 4.14 -8.87
CA GLN A 226 12.89 4.39 -9.86
C GLN A 226 14.26 4.53 -9.21
N VAL A 227 14.41 5.42 -8.22
CA VAL A 227 15.72 5.70 -7.61
C VAL A 227 16.27 4.49 -6.87
N TRP A 228 15.41 3.77 -6.14
CA TRP A 228 15.86 2.66 -5.31
C TRP A 228 15.95 1.34 -6.07
N GLY A 229 15.51 1.29 -7.34
CA GLY A 229 15.51 0.08 -8.16
C GLY A 229 14.51 -0.95 -7.67
N LEU A 230 13.34 -0.49 -7.20
CA LEU A 230 12.22 -1.35 -6.83
C LEU A 230 11.37 -1.64 -8.06
N THR A 231 10.75 -2.82 -8.08
CA THR A 231 9.80 -3.20 -9.14
C THR A 231 8.37 -2.82 -8.76
N VAL A 232 7.48 -2.91 -9.75
CA VAL A 232 6.03 -2.82 -9.57
C VAL A 232 5.34 -4.11 -10.02
N THR A 233 4.10 -4.33 -9.58
CA THR A 233 3.22 -5.31 -10.22
C THR A 233 2.61 -4.73 -11.49
N ALA A 234 1.99 -5.58 -12.32
CA ALA A 234 1.27 -5.13 -13.51
C ALA A 234 0.13 -4.15 -13.14
N ASP A 235 -0.64 -4.46 -12.09
CA ASP A 235 -1.77 -3.63 -11.64
C ASP A 235 -1.30 -2.31 -11.01
N GLU A 236 -0.20 -2.33 -10.25
CA GLU A 236 0.43 -1.13 -9.73
C GLU A 236 0.92 -0.23 -10.87
N GLN A 237 1.64 -0.79 -11.85
CA GLN A 237 2.10 -0.02 -13.01
C GLN A 237 0.93 0.59 -13.79
N ARG A 238 -0.16 -0.17 -13.95
CA ARG A 238 -1.38 0.31 -14.61
C ARG A 238 -1.96 1.52 -13.89
N THR A 239 -2.10 1.42 -12.56
CA THR A 239 -2.64 2.50 -11.74
C THR A 239 -1.76 3.74 -11.79
N MET A 240 -0.45 3.55 -11.73
CA MET A 240 0.53 4.63 -11.90
C MET A 240 0.42 5.30 -13.28
N ALA A 241 0.23 4.50 -14.34
CA ALA A 241 0.12 4.97 -15.71
C ALA A 241 -1.16 5.77 -15.94
N LEU A 242 -2.30 5.29 -15.44
CA LEU A 242 -3.57 6.01 -15.47
C LEU A 242 -3.47 7.35 -14.73
N THR A 243 -2.88 7.35 -13.53
CA THR A 243 -2.67 8.59 -12.77
C THR A 243 -1.77 9.58 -13.52
N ALA A 244 -0.69 9.10 -14.17
CA ALA A 244 0.18 9.96 -14.95
C ALA A 244 -0.51 10.57 -16.18
N SER A 245 -1.47 9.86 -16.78
CA SER A 245 -2.32 10.39 -17.86
C SER A 245 -3.31 11.45 -17.37
N GLU A 246 -3.88 11.28 -16.17
CA GLU A 246 -4.80 12.25 -15.55
C GLU A 246 -4.07 13.52 -15.08
N CYS A 247 -2.77 13.42 -14.79
CA CYS A 247 -1.96 14.51 -14.23
C CYS A 247 -0.76 14.88 -15.13
N PRO A 248 -0.96 15.38 -16.37
CA PRO A 248 0.13 15.60 -17.33
C PRO A 248 1.12 16.69 -16.91
N SER A 249 0.73 17.61 -16.03
CA SER A 249 1.59 18.65 -15.47
C SER A 249 2.35 18.22 -14.20
N GLN A 250 2.02 17.06 -13.62
CA GLN A 250 2.67 16.57 -12.40
C GLN A 250 4.12 16.22 -12.68
N GLN A 251 5.02 16.88 -11.95
CA GLN A 251 6.45 16.60 -11.99
C GLN A 251 6.80 15.49 -11.00
N LEU A 252 7.82 14.70 -11.33
CA LEU A 252 8.43 13.82 -10.33
C LEU A 252 9.18 14.67 -9.30
N PRO A 253 9.10 14.36 -8.00
CA PRO A 253 9.93 15.05 -7.01
C PRO A 253 11.42 14.84 -7.31
N ALA A 254 12.24 15.76 -6.80
CA ALA A 254 13.69 15.60 -6.84
C ALA A 254 14.10 14.25 -6.21
N GLY A 255 15.26 13.72 -6.63
CA GLY A 255 15.81 12.49 -6.05
C GLY A 255 16.12 12.63 -4.54
N PRO A 256 16.55 11.54 -3.87
CA PRO A 256 16.90 11.57 -2.47
C PRO A 256 17.89 12.70 -2.22
N THR A 257 17.45 13.66 -1.42
CA THR A 257 18.32 14.68 -0.84
C THR A 257 18.60 14.14 0.54
N LEU A 258 19.77 13.52 0.74
CA LEU A 258 20.12 13.01 2.07
C LEU A 258 20.11 14.13 3.10
N ALA A 259 20.45 15.37 2.68
CA ALA A 259 20.30 16.55 3.51
C ALA A 259 18.90 17.17 3.36
N LEU A 260 18.17 17.31 4.45
CA LEU A 260 17.11 18.30 4.54
C LEU A 260 17.77 19.67 4.77
N ALA A 261 17.35 20.69 4.03
CA ALA A 261 17.82 22.04 4.30
C ALA A 261 17.20 22.50 5.63
N HIS A 262 18.04 22.62 6.67
CA HIS A 262 17.67 23.18 7.97
C HIS A 262 17.80 24.71 7.98
#